data_AF-A0A3L9YL37-F1
#
_entry.id   AF-A0A3L9YL37-F1
#
_cell.length_a   1.000
_cell.length_b   1.000
_cell.length_c   1.000
_cell.angle_alpha   90.00
_cell.angle_beta   90.00
_cell.angle_gamma   90.00
#
_symmetry.space_group_name_H-M   'P 1'
#
loop_
_entity.id
_entity.type
_entity.pdbx_description
1 polymer ?
#
loop_
_entity_poly.entity_id
_entity_poly.type
_entity_poly.pdbx_seq_one_letter_code
_entity_poly.pdbx_strand_id
1 'polypeptide(L)'
;MTPPFTPTFAHIPPGPLEGPLQLLPINAAVVSVHAADGAHVGSLKLVGGVWKFKAMGYDAAGRMEPGHGPLTEQHNMAFATLDAAEVSARLLGALTDGADASA
;
A
#
# COMPACT_ATOMS: atom_id res chain seq x y z
N MET A 1 -2.92 -21.92 14.00
CA MET A 1 -2.86 -21.86 12.53
C MET A 1 -3.10 -20.42 12.13
N THR A 2 -2.15 -19.77 11.48
CA THR A 2 -2.39 -18.44 10.89
C THR A 2 -3.34 -18.62 9.71
N PRO A 3 -4.43 -17.85 9.59
CA PRO A 3 -5.30 -17.93 8.42
C PRO A 3 -4.49 -17.64 7.14
N PRO A 4 -4.83 -18.27 6.01
CA PRO A 4 -4.13 -18.01 4.75
C PRO A 4 -4.35 -16.56 4.33
N PHE A 5 -3.25 -15.88 4.00
CA PHE A 5 -3.31 -14.54 3.44
C PHE A 5 -3.99 -14.59 2.06
N THR A 6 -5.09 -13.87 1.91
CA THR A 6 -5.88 -13.85 0.67
C THR A 6 -5.88 -12.44 0.09
N PRO A 7 -5.13 -12.18 -0.99
CA PRO A 7 -5.15 -10.89 -1.67
C PRO A 7 -6.56 -10.54 -2.16
N THR A 8 -7.02 -9.32 -1.89
CA THR A 8 -8.27 -8.78 -2.44
C THR A 8 -7.99 -7.50 -3.24
N PHE A 9 -8.82 -7.26 -4.25
CA PHE A 9 -8.71 -6.13 -5.18
C PHE A 9 -10.08 -5.45 -5.27
N ALA A 10 -10.44 -4.72 -4.23
CA ALA A 10 -11.76 -4.14 -4.06
C ALA A 10 -11.68 -2.79 -3.36
N HIS A 11 -12.79 -2.05 -3.37
CA HIS A 11 -12.89 -0.79 -2.65
C HIS A 11 -12.61 -1.00 -1.16
N ILE A 12 -11.69 -0.20 -0.62
CA ILE A 12 -11.37 -0.17 0.80
C ILE A 12 -12.17 0.98 1.41
N PRO A 13 -13.10 0.71 2.34
CA PRO A 13 -13.84 1.77 3.02
C PRO A 13 -12.90 2.73 3.77
N PRO A 14 -13.30 3.99 3.97
CA PRO A 14 -12.55 4.92 4.82
C PRO A 14 -12.35 4.34 6.23
N GLY A 15 -11.13 4.46 6.76
CA GLY A 15 -10.79 3.96 8.09
C GLY A 15 -9.29 3.67 8.23
N PRO A 16 -8.84 3.26 9.43
CA PRO A 16 -7.46 2.85 9.63
C PRO A 16 -7.14 1.61 8.78
N LEU A 17 -5.96 1.60 8.17
CA LEU A 17 -5.43 0.42 7.49
C LEU A 17 -4.77 -0.53 8.49
N GLU A 18 -5.05 -1.83 8.37
CA GLU A 18 -4.40 -2.83 9.20
C GLU A 18 -2.97 -3.15 8.72
N GLY A 19 -2.02 -3.10 9.66
CA GLY A 19 -0.64 -3.50 9.46
C GLY A 19 -0.26 -4.77 10.24
N PRO A 20 0.96 -5.32 10.03
CA PRO A 20 1.94 -4.84 9.05
C PRO A 20 1.51 -5.14 7.61
N LEU A 21 1.90 -4.26 6.69
CA LEU A 21 1.66 -4.44 5.27
C LEU A 21 2.41 -5.68 4.76
N GLN A 22 1.79 -6.39 3.83
CA GLN A 22 2.33 -7.56 3.17
C GLN A 22 2.86 -7.19 1.79
N LEU A 23 4.10 -7.62 1.50
CA LEU A 23 4.76 -7.42 0.22
C LEU A 23 4.72 -8.73 -0.58
N LEU A 24 4.01 -8.72 -1.70
CA LEU A 24 3.91 -9.87 -2.60
C LEU A 24 4.65 -9.58 -3.91
N PRO A 25 5.80 -10.23 -4.17
CA PRO A 25 6.53 -10.05 -5.43
C PRO A 25 5.67 -10.46 -6.64
N ILE A 26 5.58 -9.56 -7.63
CA ILE A 26 4.95 -9.87 -8.92
C ILE A 26 6.01 -10.23 -9.96
N ASN A 27 7.11 -9.47 -9.98
CA ASN A 27 8.30 -9.73 -10.77
C ASN A 27 9.51 -8.97 -10.18
N ALA A 28 10.65 -9.01 -10.85
CA ALA A 28 11.89 -8.38 -10.39
C ALA A 28 11.81 -6.85 -10.20
N ALA A 29 10.85 -6.17 -10.83
CA ALA A 29 10.71 -4.70 -10.81
C ALA A 29 9.38 -4.23 -10.18
N VAL A 30 8.52 -5.15 -9.72
CA VAL A 30 7.20 -4.82 -9.17
C VAL A 30 6.85 -5.74 -8.01
N VAL A 31 6.44 -5.14 -6.90
CA VAL A 31 5.92 -5.82 -5.71
C VAL A 31 4.55 -5.22 -5.36
N SER A 32 3.56 -6.08 -5.17
CA SER A 32 2.23 -5.69 -4.71
C SER A 32 2.25 -5.44 -3.20
N VAL A 33 1.56 -4.40 -2.74
CA VAL A 33 1.47 -4.01 -1.33
C VAL A 33 0.03 -4.20 -0.88
N HIS A 34 -0.15 -4.94 0.20
CA HIS A 34 -1.45 -5.25 0.76
C HIS A 34 -1.51 -4.93 2.25
N ALA A 35 -2.68 -4.54 2.76
CA ALA A 35 -2.96 -4.50 4.19
C ALA A 35 -2.98 -5.92 4.80
N ALA A 36 -2.96 -6.00 6.12
CA ALA A 36 -2.91 -7.28 6.85
C ALA A 36 -4.11 -8.20 6.56
N ASP A 37 -5.27 -7.61 6.22
CA ASP A 37 -6.50 -8.30 5.85
C ASP A 37 -6.51 -8.80 4.38
N GLY A 38 -5.49 -8.46 3.60
CA GLY A 38 -5.38 -8.83 2.19
C GLY A 38 -5.69 -7.71 1.19
N ALA A 39 -6.21 -6.56 1.64
CA ALA A 39 -6.64 -5.49 0.75
C ALA A 39 -5.45 -4.86 -0.01
N HIS A 40 -5.51 -4.84 -1.33
CA HIS A 40 -4.49 -4.21 -2.17
C HIS A 40 -4.55 -2.68 -2.07
N VAL A 41 -3.44 -2.06 -1.67
CA VAL A 41 -3.34 -0.61 -1.45
C VAL A 41 -2.40 0.09 -2.45
N GLY A 42 -1.65 -0.68 -3.23
CA GLY A 42 -0.69 -0.14 -4.20
C GLY A 42 0.43 -1.12 -4.54
N SER A 43 1.43 -0.61 -5.26
CA SER A 43 2.63 -1.38 -5.61
C SER A 43 3.90 -0.59 -5.38
N LEU A 44 4.99 -1.28 -5.06
CA LEU A 44 6.35 -0.74 -5.19
C LEU A 44 6.85 -1.06 -6.59
N LYS A 45 7.24 -0.04 -7.34
CA LYS A 45 7.82 -0.19 -8.67
C LYS A 45 9.25 0.34 -8.70
N LEU A 46 10.16 -0.43 -9.27
CA LEU A 46 11.55 -0.01 -9.48
C LEU A 46 11.61 0.95 -10.68
N VAL A 47 11.90 2.22 -10.43
CA VAL A 47 11.97 3.27 -11.45
C VAL A 47 13.29 4.01 -11.32
N GLY A 48 14.16 3.89 -12.32
CA GLY A 48 15.47 4.54 -12.31
C GLY A 48 16.38 4.06 -11.15
N GLY A 49 16.28 2.78 -10.77
CA GLY A 49 17.04 2.21 -9.65
C GLY A 49 16.48 2.50 -8.25
N VAL A 50 15.35 3.23 -8.15
CA VAL A 50 14.70 3.54 -6.88
C VAL A 50 13.32 2.90 -6.82
N TRP A 51 13.00 2.21 -5.71
CA TRP A 51 11.66 1.70 -5.47
C TRP A 51 10.73 2.85 -5.09
N LYS A 52 9.61 2.99 -5.80
CA LYS A 52 8.61 4.03 -5.53
C LYS A 52 7.26 3.40 -5.30
N PHE A 53 6.59 3.83 -4.24
CA PHE A 53 5.21 3.45 -4.00
C PHE A 53 4.28 4.09 -5.03
N LYS A 54 3.36 3.30 -5.54
CA LYS A 54 2.30 3.70 -6.46
C LYS A 54 0.99 3.29 -5.81
N ALA A 55 0.35 4.26 -5.17
CA ALA A 55 -0.98 4.10 -4.62
C ALA A 55 -1.95 3.59 -5.68
N MET A 56 -2.81 2.64 -5.30
CA MET A 56 -3.90 2.13 -6.12
C MET A 56 -5.15 2.00 -5.25
N GLY A 57 -6.22 2.65 -5.69
CA GLY A 57 -7.54 2.54 -5.11
C GLY A 57 -8.45 1.70 -6.00
N TYR A 58 -9.65 1.43 -5.49
CA TYR A 58 -10.72 0.80 -6.25
C TYR A 58 -12.01 1.55 -5.95
N ASP A 59 -12.78 1.85 -7.00
CA ASP A 59 -14.10 2.44 -6.84
C ASP A 59 -15.12 1.40 -6.33
N ALA A 60 -16.34 1.84 -6.00
CA ALA A 60 -17.40 0.97 -5.50
C ALA A 60 -17.82 -0.14 -6.48
N ALA A 61 -17.48 -0.03 -7.76
CA ALA A 61 -17.69 -1.08 -8.76
C ALA A 61 -16.48 -2.03 -8.92
N GLY A 62 -15.44 -1.85 -8.10
CA GLY A 62 -14.20 -2.62 -8.13
C GLY A 62 -13.26 -2.21 -9.27
N ARG A 63 -13.45 -1.05 -9.90
CA ARG A 63 -12.54 -0.57 -10.94
C ARG A 63 -11.31 0.04 -10.29
N MET A 64 -10.15 -0.37 -10.76
CA MET A 64 -8.86 0.15 -10.30
C MET A 64 -8.69 1.63 -10.67
N GLU A 65 -8.30 2.44 -9.69
CA GLU A 65 -8.01 3.86 -9.81
C GLU A 65 -6.54 4.13 -9.43
N PRO A 66 -5.64 4.31 -10.42
CA PRO A 66 -4.25 4.66 -10.16
C PRO A 66 -4.13 5.98 -9.41
N GLY A 67 -3.23 6.04 -8.43
CA GLY A 67 -3.02 7.25 -7.64
C GLY A 67 -4.18 7.60 -6.71
N HIS A 68 -5.09 6.66 -6.44
CA HIS A 68 -6.16 6.78 -5.45
C HIS A 68 -5.96 5.73 -4.35
N GLY A 69 -6.91 5.68 -3.41
CA GLY A 69 -6.95 4.72 -2.33
C GLY A 69 -6.43 5.29 -1.00
N PRO A 70 -6.43 4.46 0.05
CA PRO A 70 -6.15 4.92 1.41
C PRO A 70 -4.71 5.41 1.63
N LEU A 71 -3.77 5.08 0.73
CA LEU A 71 -2.39 5.54 0.76
C LEU A 71 -2.04 6.53 -0.37
N THR A 72 -3.03 7.27 -0.87
CA THR A 72 -2.84 8.20 -2.00
C THR A 72 -1.79 9.28 -1.73
N GLU A 73 -1.74 9.82 -0.52
CA GLU A 73 -0.79 10.89 -0.15
C GLU A 73 0.66 10.41 -0.09
N GLN A 74 0.87 9.09 0.02
CA GLN A 74 2.19 8.47 0.00
C GLN A 74 2.63 8.10 -1.43
N HIS A 75 1.88 8.49 -2.46
CA HIS A 75 2.25 8.21 -3.85
C HIS A 75 3.63 8.79 -4.19
N ASN A 76 4.45 8.00 -4.88
CA ASN A 76 5.86 8.23 -5.16
C ASN A 76 6.82 8.18 -3.97
N MET A 77 6.38 7.83 -2.75
CA MET A 77 7.30 7.64 -1.63
C MET A 77 8.41 6.63 -2.00
N ALA A 78 9.66 7.04 -1.79
CA ALA A 78 10.83 6.30 -2.21
C ALA A 78 11.35 5.39 -1.10
N PHE A 79 11.76 4.18 -1.50
CA PHE A 79 12.34 3.15 -0.64
C PHE A 79 13.67 2.70 -1.22
N ALA A 80 14.66 2.53 -0.32
CA ALA A 80 15.97 2.01 -0.70
C ALA A 80 15.95 0.48 -0.82
N THR A 81 15.14 -0.19 0.02
CA THR A 81 15.00 -1.64 0.06
C THR A 81 13.53 -2.06 0.12
N LEU A 82 13.24 -3.33 -0.15
CA LEU A 82 11.91 -3.92 -0.07
C LEU A 82 11.70 -4.64 1.28
N ASP A 83 12.00 -3.96 2.38
CA ASP A 83 11.75 -4.49 3.72
C ASP A 83 10.30 -4.21 4.15
N ALA A 84 9.55 -5.26 4.50
CA ALA A 84 8.13 -5.12 4.82
C ALA A 84 7.89 -4.29 6.10
N ALA A 85 8.81 -4.34 7.08
CA ALA A 85 8.68 -3.56 8.30
C ALA A 85 8.97 -2.07 8.05
N GLU A 86 10.03 -1.75 7.29
CA GLU A 86 10.34 -0.38 6.87
C GLU A 86 9.20 0.21 6.04
N VAL A 87 8.72 -0.53 5.04
CA VAL A 87 7.62 -0.09 4.18
C VAL A 87 6.36 0.15 5.00
N SER A 88 6.01 -0.77 5.90
CA SER A 88 4.84 -0.61 6.79
C SER A 88 4.96 0.63 7.66
N ALA A 89 6.08 0.78 8.36
CA ALA A 89 6.29 1.90 9.28
C ALA A 89 6.19 3.25 8.57
N ARG A 90 6.77 3.38 7.37
CA ARG A 90 6.79 4.64 6.64
C ARG A 90 5.45 4.97 5.98
N LEU A 91 4.80 3.98 5.35
CA LEU A 91 3.51 4.21 4.69
C LEU A 91 2.37 4.45 5.71
N LEU A 92 2.30 3.66 6.77
CA LEU A 92 1.26 3.80 7.80
C LEU A 92 1.54 4.94 8.78
N GLY A 93 2.82 5.20 9.10
CA GLY A 93 3.21 6.33 9.94
C GLY A 93 2.82 7.66 9.30
N ALA A 94 3.16 7.85 8.02
CA ALA A 94 2.82 9.07 7.28
C ALA A 94 1.30 9.27 7.09
N LEU A 95 0.50 8.20 7.15
CA LEU A 95 -0.96 8.30 7.12
C LEU A 95 -1.50 8.89 8.42
N THR A 96 -0.95 8.45 9.57
CA THR A 96 -1.33 8.94 10.90
C THR A 96 -0.93 10.41 11.08
N ASP A 97 0.29 10.78 10.68
CA ASP A 97 0.78 12.16 10.76
C ASP A 97 -0.07 13.14 9.94
N GLY A 98 -0.67 12.68 8.83
CA GLY A 98 -1.60 13.48 8.01
C GLY A 98 -2.98 13.65 8.64
N ALA A 99 -3.45 12.67 9.42
CA ALA A 99 -4.74 12.73 10.11
C ALA A 99 -4.70 13.70 11.31
N ASP A 100 -3.58 13.77 12.04
CA ASP A 100 -3.39 14.68 13.17
C ASP A 100 -3.14 16.14 12.76
N ALA A 101 -2.82 16.40 11.48
CA ALA A 101 -2.61 17.76 10.93
C ALA A 101 -3.91 18.46 10.48
N SER A 102 -5.08 17.81 10.63
CA SER A 102 -6.37 18.28 10.13
C SER A 102 -7.40 18.61 11.24
N ALA A 103 -6.94 19.08 12.41
CA ALA A 103 -7.79 19.49 13.53
C ALA A 103 -7.66 20.98 13.87
#